data_AF-A0A2N6F008-F1
#
_entry.id   AF-A0A2N6F008-F1
#
_cell.length_a   1.000
_cell.length_b   1.000
_cell.length_c   1.000
_cell.angle_alpha   90.00
_cell.angle_beta   90.00
_cell.angle_gamma   90.00
#
_symmetry.space_group_name_H-M   'P 1'
#
loop_
_entity.id
_entity.type
_entity.pdbx_description
1 polymer ?
#
loop_
_entity_poly.entity_id
_entity_poly.type
_entity_poly.pdbx_seq_one_letter_code
_entity_poly.pdbx_strand_id
1 'polypeptide(L)'
;MLNLNSTEEQYIERAQHINLNDIDYDELLKRRAHHTYSALGIGACFSMVGLLLFVAEILPDIHGIGSTAVSMVLITGLMIVFYALRYQKEIETRVTYEILQRIQAIEGQGGFLWRINTIVNAYCQERYGGLPESIQQLQTSSQAGGIEMGEIRLYKDVLKNTLDWYRRNMSEVM
;
A
#
# COMPACT_ATOMS: atom_id res chain seq x y z
N MET A 1 -0.91 -10.05 34.62
CA MET A 1 -1.40 -8.70 34.34
C MET A 1 -0.29 -7.91 33.68
N LEU A 2 -0.55 -7.40 32.47
CA LEU A 2 0.30 -6.35 31.88
C LEU A 2 0.17 -5.12 32.78
N ASN A 3 1.23 -4.77 33.49
CA ASN A 3 1.24 -3.57 34.33
C ASN A 3 1.60 -2.39 33.42
N LEU A 4 0.59 -1.80 32.81
CA LEU A 4 0.77 -0.64 31.95
C LEU A 4 0.89 0.62 32.79
N ASN A 5 1.76 1.53 32.37
CA ASN A 5 1.78 2.84 32.98
C ASN A 5 0.57 3.66 32.48
N SER A 6 0.12 4.64 33.27
CA SER A 6 -1.05 5.49 32.93
C SER A 6 -0.92 6.19 31.57
N THR A 7 0.31 6.47 31.15
CA THR A 7 0.59 7.03 29.83
C THR A 7 0.35 6.01 28.72
N GLU A 8 0.80 4.76 28.88
CA GLU A 8 0.61 3.70 27.89
C GLU A 8 -0.88 3.37 27.70
N GLU A 9 -1.65 3.32 28.80
CA GLU A 9 -3.12 3.15 28.76
C GLU A 9 -3.80 4.21 27.89
N GLN A 10 -3.43 5.49 28.04
CA GLN A 10 -3.94 6.58 27.22
C GLN A 10 -3.57 6.43 25.74
N TYR A 11 -2.36 5.95 25.44
CA TYR A 11 -1.94 5.72 24.05
C TYR A 11 -2.70 4.57 23.41
N ILE A 12 -2.99 3.49 24.15
CA ILE A 12 -3.80 2.37 23.67
C ILE A 12 -5.24 2.80 23.42
N GLU A 13 -5.82 3.57 24.34
CA GLU A 13 -7.18 4.07 24.20
C GLU A 13 -7.29 4.89 22.90
N ARG A 14 -6.33 5.78 22.64
CA ARG A 14 -6.23 6.50 21.37
C ARG A 14 -6.04 5.56 20.17
N ALA A 15 -5.20 4.54 20.32
CA ALA A 15 -4.94 3.55 19.28
C ALA A 15 -6.22 2.87 18.78
N GLN A 16 -7.14 2.58 19.69
CA GLN A 16 -8.40 1.90 19.37
C GLN A 16 -9.34 2.73 18.49
N HIS A 17 -9.15 4.06 18.45
CA HIS A 17 -9.91 4.98 17.61
C HIS A 17 -9.24 5.30 16.27
N ILE A 18 -8.03 4.79 16.02
CA ILE A 18 -7.33 4.97 14.74
C ILE A 18 -8.07 4.17 13.67
N ASN A 19 -8.53 4.86 12.62
CA ASN A 19 -9.11 4.20 11.46
C ASN A 19 -8.00 3.59 10.59
N LEU A 20 -7.76 2.29 10.74
CA LEU A 20 -6.71 1.58 10.00
C LEU A 20 -6.96 1.51 8.49
N ASN A 21 -8.20 1.74 8.03
CA ASN A 21 -8.52 1.77 6.59
C ASN A 21 -7.89 2.99 5.91
N ASP A 22 -7.62 4.05 6.69
CA ASP A 22 -6.99 5.28 6.19
C ASP A 22 -5.50 5.14 5.90
N ILE A 23 -4.88 4.04 6.35
CA ILE A 23 -3.49 3.67 6.09
C ILE A 23 -3.40 2.35 5.28
N ASP A 24 -4.52 1.88 4.74
CA ASP A 24 -4.57 0.69 3.90
C ASP A 24 -4.14 1.01 2.46
N TYR A 25 -2.87 0.71 2.16
CA TYR A 25 -2.29 0.95 0.84
C TYR A 25 -3.09 0.31 -0.29
N ASP A 26 -3.47 -0.96 -0.15
CA ASP A 26 -4.14 -1.71 -1.22
C ASP A 26 -5.54 -1.17 -1.48
N GLU A 27 -6.27 -0.82 -0.42
CA GLU A 27 -7.61 -0.25 -0.55
C GLU A 27 -7.57 1.15 -1.19
N LEU A 28 -6.65 2.00 -0.74
CA LEU A 28 -6.48 3.36 -1.28
C LEU A 28 -6.01 3.34 -2.74
N LEU A 29 -5.09 2.45 -3.07
CA LEU A 29 -4.61 2.27 -4.44
C LEU A 29 -5.75 1.79 -5.34
N LYS A 30 -6.52 0.78 -4.91
CA LYS A 30 -7.64 0.23 -5.67
C LYS A 30 -8.71 1.28 -5.97
N ARG A 31 -9.06 2.13 -4.99
CA ARG A 31 -10.03 3.22 -5.18
C ARG A 31 -9.57 4.24 -6.23
N ARG A 32 -8.27 4.50 -6.33
CA ARG A 32 -7.71 5.53 -7.23
C ARG A 32 -7.26 5.00 -8.60
N ALA A 33 -6.91 3.72 -8.70
CA ALA A 33 -6.37 3.11 -9.91
C ALA A 33 -7.42 2.70 -10.95
N HIS A 34 -8.73 2.87 -10.67
CA HIS A 34 -9.79 2.41 -11.59
C HIS A 34 -9.64 2.96 -13.02
N HIS A 35 -9.34 4.25 -13.15
CA HIS A 35 -9.12 4.90 -14.44
C HIS A 35 -7.86 4.40 -15.16
N THR A 36 -6.84 4.01 -14.40
CA THR A 36 -5.59 3.48 -14.93
C THR A 36 -5.78 2.10 -15.56
N TYR A 37 -6.56 1.23 -14.90
CA TYR A 37 -6.92 -0.08 -15.46
C TYR A 37 -7.75 0.04 -16.73
N SER A 38 -8.70 0.98 -16.80
CA SER A 38 -9.44 1.24 -18.04
C SER A 38 -8.53 1.74 -19.17
N ALA A 39 -7.58 2.64 -18.86
CA ALA A 39 -6.65 3.16 -19.86
C ALA A 39 -5.69 2.07 -20.39
N LEU A 40 -5.19 1.19 -19.50
CA LEU A 40 -4.41 0.01 -19.89
C LEU A 40 -5.22 -0.93 -20.79
N GLY A 41 -6.49 -1.18 -20.45
CA GLY A 41 -7.39 -1.99 -21.28
C GLY A 41 -7.59 -1.40 -22.67
N ILE A 42 -7.81 -0.09 -22.77
CA ILE A 42 -7.91 0.60 -24.06
C ILE A 42 -6.60 0.47 -24.85
N GLY A 43 -5.45 0.75 -24.21
CA GLY A 43 -4.14 0.61 -24.86
C GLY A 43 -3.85 -0.81 -25.35
N ALA A 44 -4.25 -1.83 -24.58
CA ALA A 44 -4.14 -3.23 -24.96
C ALA A 44 -5.03 -3.56 -26.17
N CYS A 45 -6.28 -3.08 -26.21
CA CYS A 45 -7.16 -3.25 -27.37
C CYS A 45 -6.57 -2.62 -28.64
N PHE A 46 -6.06 -1.38 -28.57
CA PHE A 46 -5.41 -0.72 -29.70
C PHE A 46 -4.17 -1.48 -30.17
N SER A 47 -3.35 -1.98 -29.23
CA SER A 47 -2.16 -2.77 -29.54
C SER A 47 -2.54 -4.10 -30.20
N MET A 48 -3.58 -4.77 -29.73
CA MET A 48 -4.08 -6.03 -30.29
C MET A 48 -4.63 -5.83 -31.70
N VAL A 49 -5.45 -4.79 -31.92
CA VAL A 49 -5.97 -4.45 -33.25
C VAL A 49 -4.83 -4.10 -34.20
N GLY A 50 -3.87 -3.27 -33.77
CA GLY A 50 -2.70 -2.94 -34.56
C GLY A 50 -1.88 -4.17 -34.96
N LEU A 51 -1.73 -5.14 -34.05
CA LEU A 51 -1.02 -6.39 -34.32
C LEU A 51 -1.79 -7.29 -35.30
N LEU A 52 -3.11 -7.39 -35.18
CA LEU A 52 -3.95 -8.11 -36.15
C LEU A 52 -3.86 -7.50 -37.55
N LEU A 53 -3.91 -6.16 -37.65
CA LEU A 53 -3.75 -5.45 -38.91
C LEU A 53 -2.35 -5.64 -39.50
N PHE A 54 -1.32 -5.67 -38.66
CA PHE A 54 0.04 -5.95 -39.09
C PHE A 54 0.20 -7.37 -39.67
N VAL A 55 -0.39 -8.38 -39.01
CA VAL A 55 -0.41 -9.75 -39.53
C VAL A 55 -1.17 -9.80 -40.86
N ALA A 56 -2.31 -9.12 -40.96
CA ALA A 56 -3.11 -9.05 -42.18
C ALA A 56 -2.37 -8.41 -43.37
N GLU A 57 -1.50 -7.41 -43.13
CA GLU A 57 -0.67 -6.81 -44.18
C GLU A 57 0.42 -7.74 -44.72
N ILE A 58 0.91 -8.69 -43.92
CA ILE A 58 1.97 -9.62 -44.34
C ILE A 58 1.40 -10.77 -45.19
N LEU A 59 0.09 -11.02 -45.11
CA LEU A 59 -0.58 -12.07 -45.87
C LEU A 59 -0.70 -11.68 -47.36
N PRO A 60 -0.17 -12.51 -48.28
CA PRO A 60 -0.08 -12.17 -49.71
C PRO A 60 -1.43 -12.03 -50.42
N ASP A 61 -2.51 -12.59 -49.85
CA ASP A 61 -3.84 -12.62 -50.45
C ASP A 61 -4.75 -11.46 -49.99
N ILE A 62 -4.25 -10.56 -49.13
CA ILE A 62 -5.03 -9.45 -48.56
C ILE A 62 -4.51 -8.12 -49.14
N HIS A 63 -5.38 -7.32 -49.74
CA HIS A 63 -5.05 -5.93 -50.08
C HIS A 63 -4.85 -5.14 -48.78
N GLY A 64 -3.60 -4.76 -48.51
CA GLY A 64 -3.20 -4.03 -47.31
C GLY A 64 -3.86 -2.64 -47.20
N ILE A 65 -4.04 -2.19 -45.96
CA ILE A 65 -4.57 -0.85 -45.63
C ILE A 65 -3.47 0.23 -45.71
N GLY A 66 -2.20 -0.19 -45.76
CA GLY A 66 -1.02 0.66 -45.78
C GLY A 66 -0.25 0.58 -44.47
N SER A 67 1.04 0.21 -44.55
CA SER A 67 1.95 0.05 -43.41
C SER A 67 2.01 1.26 -42.47
N THR A 68 1.83 2.48 -43.00
CA THR A 68 1.80 3.72 -42.21
C THR A 68 0.62 3.76 -41.24
N ALA A 69 -0.59 3.37 -41.69
CA ALA A 69 -1.78 3.40 -40.85
C ALA A 69 -1.68 2.36 -39.72
N VAL A 70 -1.19 1.16 -40.04
CA VAL A 70 -0.94 0.09 -39.06
C VAL A 70 0.09 0.52 -38.02
N SER A 71 1.20 1.13 -38.47
CA SER A 71 2.24 1.63 -37.58
C SER A 71 1.73 2.73 -36.64
N MET A 72 0.89 3.65 -37.14
CA MET A 72 0.27 4.67 -36.29
C MET A 72 -0.61 4.06 -35.20
N VAL A 73 -1.45 3.06 -35.53
CA VAL A 73 -2.31 2.38 -34.54
C VAL A 73 -1.48 1.70 -33.45
N LEU A 74 -0.39 1.02 -33.82
CA LEU A 74 0.52 0.39 -32.87
C LEU A 74 1.21 1.42 -31.96
N ILE A 75 1.72 2.52 -32.54
CA ILE A 75 2.35 3.60 -31.77
C ILE A 75 1.35 4.24 -30.81
N THR A 76 0.12 4.50 -31.25
CA THR A 76 -0.94 5.03 -30.39
C THR A 76 -1.26 4.07 -29.24
N GLY A 77 -1.37 2.78 -29.50
CA GLY A 77 -1.57 1.75 -28.47
C GLY A 77 -0.45 1.78 -27.43
N LEU A 78 0.81 1.79 -27.87
CA LEU A 78 1.98 1.88 -26.99
C LEU A 78 2.00 3.17 -26.18
N MET A 79 1.71 4.32 -26.81
CA MET A 79 1.64 5.61 -26.11
C MET A 79 0.61 5.59 -24.98
N ILE A 80 -0.58 5.02 -25.22
CA ILE A 80 -1.64 4.90 -24.20
C ILE A 80 -1.16 4.02 -23.04
N VAL A 81 -0.50 2.89 -23.34
CA VAL A 81 0.05 2.00 -22.30
C VAL A 81 1.11 2.71 -21.47
N PHE A 82 2.09 3.38 -22.10
CA PHE A 82 3.12 4.14 -21.38
C PHE A 82 2.54 5.28 -20.56
N TYR A 83 1.54 5.98 -21.10
CA TYR A 83 0.81 7.02 -20.37
C TYR A 83 0.12 6.46 -19.13
N ALA A 84 -0.58 5.32 -19.26
CA ALA A 84 -1.24 4.66 -18.15
C ALA A 84 -0.24 4.16 -17.08
N LEU A 85 0.89 3.57 -17.49
CA LEU A 85 1.96 3.15 -16.56
C LEU A 85 2.58 4.33 -15.81
N ARG A 86 2.84 5.44 -16.51
CA ARG A 86 3.34 6.67 -15.88
C ARG A 86 2.34 7.20 -14.86
N TYR A 87 1.07 7.25 -15.23
CA TYR A 87 -0.01 7.71 -14.36
C TYR A 87 -0.19 6.79 -13.15
N GLN A 88 -0.05 5.47 -13.32
CA GLN A 88 -0.05 4.50 -12.23
C GLN A 88 1.01 4.83 -11.18
N LYS A 89 2.25 5.03 -11.64
CA LYS A 89 3.38 5.34 -10.75
C LYS A 89 3.17 6.66 -10.00
N GLU A 90 2.56 7.65 -10.64
CA GLU A 90 2.20 8.91 -9.97
C GLU A 90 1.15 8.68 -8.87
N ILE A 91 0.12 7.88 -9.14
CA ILE A 91 -0.90 7.53 -8.14
C ILE A 91 -0.28 6.78 -6.97
N GLU A 92 0.54 5.75 -7.22
CA GLU A 92 1.23 4.98 -6.18
C GLU A 92 2.06 5.89 -5.29
N THR A 93 2.80 6.83 -5.89
CA THR A 93 3.61 7.81 -5.17
C THR A 93 2.71 8.71 -4.30
N ARG A 94 1.63 9.25 -4.86
CA ARG A 94 0.70 10.14 -4.13
C ARG A 94 0.00 9.43 -2.97
N VAL A 95 -0.47 8.21 -3.19
CA VAL A 95 -1.10 7.38 -2.14
C VAL A 95 -0.11 7.09 -1.02
N THR A 96 1.13 6.73 -1.36
CA THR A 96 2.19 6.50 -0.38
C THR A 96 2.42 7.72 0.49
N TYR A 97 2.61 8.91 -0.12
CA TYR A 97 2.82 10.14 0.64
C TYR A 97 1.65 10.48 1.55
N GLU A 98 0.42 10.28 1.10
CA GLU A 98 -0.77 10.51 1.92
C GLU A 98 -0.81 9.58 3.14
N ILE A 99 -0.48 8.30 2.95
CA ILE A 99 -0.42 7.33 4.06
C ILE A 99 0.71 7.71 5.02
N LEU A 100 1.89 8.07 4.52
CA LEU A 100 3.01 8.50 5.37
C LEU A 100 2.66 9.75 6.18
N GLN A 101 1.96 10.72 5.59
CA GLN A 101 1.48 11.90 6.33
C GLN A 101 0.50 11.53 7.44
N ARG A 102 -0.41 10.58 7.18
CA ARG A 102 -1.35 10.08 8.20
C ARG A 102 -0.62 9.32 9.30
N ILE A 103 0.33 8.46 8.96
CA ILE A 103 1.18 7.76 9.93
C ILE A 103 1.98 8.77 10.75
N GLN A 104 2.58 9.79 10.13
CA GLN A 104 3.31 10.83 10.84
C GLN A 104 2.40 11.62 11.81
N ALA A 105 1.14 11.88 11.42
CA ALA A 105 0.15 12.50 12.29
C ALA A 105 -0.22 11.61 13.50
N ILE A 106 -0.27 10.29 13.31
CA ILE A 106 -0.47 9.30 14.39
C ILE A 106 0.77 9.25 15.30
N GLU A 107 1.96 9.14 14.72
CA GLU A 107 3.23 9.00 15.41
C GLU A 107 3.59 10.24 16.25
N GLY A 108 3.28 11.43 15.75
CA GLY A 108 3.52 12.69 16.44
C GLY A 108 4.99 12.91 16.83
N GLN A 109 5.23 13.70 17.88
CA GLN A 109 6.58 13.90 18.40
C GLN A 109 6.95 12.78 19.40
N GLY A 110 7.84 11.90 18.98
CA GLY A 110 8.45 10.86 19.81
C GLY A 110 7.92 9.43 19.61
N GLY A 111 7.21 9.17 18.52
CA GLY A 111 6.85 7.82 18.08
C GLY A 111 5.69 7.19 18.84
N PHE A 112 4.55 7.01 18.18
CA PHE A 112 3.38 6.39 18.81
C PHE A 112 3.59 4.91 19.04
N LEU A 113 4.06 4.18 18.01
CA LEU A 113 4.33 2.75 18.12
C LEU A 113 5.39 2.44 19.18
N TRP A 114 6.42 3.29 19.29
CA TRP A 114 7.42 3.22 20.35
C TRP A 114 6.80 3.35 21.75
N ARG A 115 5.84 4.26 21.94
CA ARG A 115 5.18 4.49 23.24
C ARG A 115 4.26 3.35 23.68
N ILE A 116 3.88 2.45 22.77
CA ILE A 116 3.14 1.22 23.08
C ILE A 116 4.02 -0.04 22.98
N ASN A 117 5.35 0.12 23.02
CA ASN A 117 6.30 -0.98 22.84
C ASN A 117 6.08 -2.15 23.83
N THR A 118 5.67 -1.89 25.07
CA THR A 118 5.42 -2.91 26.09
C THR A 118 4.40 -3.94 25.60
N ILE A 119 3.35 -3.47 24.92
CA ILE A 119 2.26 -4.30 24.41
C ILE A 119 2.68 -4.97 23.12
N VAL A 120 3.36 -4.24 22.23
CA VAL A 120 3.90 -4.80 20.99
C VAL A 120 4.84 -5.96 21.33
N ASN A 121 5.71 -5.78 22.34
CA ASN A 121 6.63 -6.81 22.80
C ASN A 121 5.89 -7.98 23.45
N ALA A 122 4.87 -7.74 24.26
CA ALA A 122 4.05 -8.81 24.86
C ALA A 122 3.32 -9.63 23.79
N TYR A 123 2.70 -8.97 22.81
CA TYR A 123 2.10 -9.60 21.65
C TYR A 123 3.13 -10.43 20.87
N CYS A 124 4.31 -9.88 20.59
CA CYS A 124 5.36 -10.58 19.85
C CYS A 124 5.92 -11.77 20.63
N GLN A 125 6.07 -11.64 21.95
CA GLN A 125 6.54 -12.72 22.82
C GLN A 125 5.58 -13.91 22.78
N GLU A 126 4.27 -13.66 22.84
CA GLU A 126 3.27 -14.72 22.77
C GLU A 126 3.17 -15.33 21.36
N ARG A 127 3.19 -14.49 20.32
CA ARG A 127 2.96 -14.94 18.95
C ARG A 127 4.19 -15.59 18.31
N TYR A 128 5.37 -15.05 18.57
CA TYR A 128 6.62 -15.40 17.89
C TYR A 128 7.71 -15.92 18.84
N GLY A 129 7.48 -15.93 20.15
CA GLY A 129 8.48 -16.36 21.13
C GLY A 129 9.59 -15.33 21.40
N GLY A 130 9.47 -14.13 20.82
CA GLY A 130 10.46 -13.05 20.91
C GLY A 130 10.09 -11.88 19.99
N LEU A 131 10.87 -10.81 20.00
CA LEU A 131 10.68 -9.66 19.11
C LEU A 131 11.37 -9.91 17.76
N PRO A 132 10.63 -10.02 16.64
CA PRO A 132 11.23 -10.16 15.30
C PRO A 132 12.04 -8.93 14.91
N GLU A 133 13.14 -9.13 14.17
CA GLU A 133 14.04 -8.07 13.73
C GLU A 133 13.33 -6.96 12.94
N SER A 134 12.38 -7.32 12.07
CA SER A 134 11.59 -6.34 11.30
C SER A 134 10.73 -5.44 12.20
N ILE A 135 10.23 -5.95 13.32
CA ILE A 135 9.43 -5.18 14.28
C ILE A 135 10.35 -4.32 15.15
N GLN A 136 11.55 -4.81 15.47
CA GLN A 136 12.56 -4.01 16.16
C GLN A 136 13.03 -2.82 15.31
N GLN A 137 13.25 -3.03 14.00
CA GLN A 137 13.55 -1.96 13.07
C GLN A 137 12.41 -0.93 13.03
N LEU A 138 11.16 -1.40 12.89
CA LEU A 138 9.98 -0.53 12.88
C LEU A 138 9.84 0.31 14.18
N GLN A 139 10.11 -0.28 15.34
CA GLN A 139 10.13 0.45 16.61
C GLN A 139 11.22 1.52 16.65
N THR A 140 12.38 1.25 16.03
CA THR A 140 13.49 2.20 15.92
C THR A 140 13.12 3.35 14.99
N SER A 141 12.48 3.08 13.85
CA SER A 141 11.95 4.08 12.91
C SER A 141 10.89 4.96 13.58
N SER A 142 9.95 4.35 14.31
CA SER A 142 8.97 5.08 15.14
C SER A 142 9.64 6.00 16.15
N GLN A 143 10.63 5.50 16.90
CA GLN A 143 11.38 6.29 17.88
C GLN A 143 12.14 7.46 17.23
N ALA A 144 12.70 7.25 16.03
CA ALA A 144 13.38 8.27 15.24
C ALA A 144 12.41 9.34 14.68
N GLY A 145 11.10 9.15 14.82
CA GLY A 145 10.08 10.11 14.43
C GLY A 145 9.58 9.96 12.99
N GLY A 146 9.80 8.80 12.36
CA GLY A 146 9.31 8.57 11.01
C GLY A 146 9.30 7.11 10.61
N ILE A 147 8.16 6.65 10.11
CA ILE A 147 8.01 5.34 9.46
C ILE A 147 8.35 5.51 7.98
N GLU A 148 9.12 4.58 7.43
CA GLU A 148 9.53 4.61 6.03
C GLU A 148 8.47 3.99 5.10
N MET A 149 8.58 4.27 3.80
CA MET A 149 7.68 3.73 2.78
C MET A 149 7.60 2.19 2.81
N GLY A 150 8.74 1.51 3.00
CA GLY A 150 8.81 0.05 3.07
C GLY A 150 8.13 -0.54 4.31
N GLU A 151 7.88 0.29 5.32
CA GLU A 151 7.38 -0.12 6.62
C GLU A 151 5.87 0.08 6.78
N ILE A 152 5.21 0.84 5.89
CA ILE A 152 3.77 1.17 5.97
C ILE A 152 2.89 -0.07 6.23
N ARG A 153 3.12 -1.14 5.47
CA ARG A 153 2.34 -2.37 5.60
C ARG A 153 2.58 -3.05 6.95
N LEU A 154 3.84 -3.16 7.35
CA LEU A 154 4.22 -3.76 8.62
C LEU A 154 3.70 -2.92 9.79
N TYR A 155 3.76 -1.60 9.70
CA TYR A 155 3.20 -0.67 10.67
C TYR A 155 1.72 -0.92 10.93
N LYS A 156 0.92 -0.95 9.86
CA LYS A 156 -0.51 -1.24 9.93
C LYS A 156 -0.77 -2.62 10.54
N ASP A 157 -0.05 -3.64 10.09
CA ASP A 157 -0.25 -5.02 10.55
C ASP A 157 0.13 -5.18 12.03
N VAL A 158 1.25 -4.59 12.47
CA VAL A 158 1.67 -4.60 13.88
C VAL A 158 0.65 -3.86 14.73
N LEU A 159 0.22 -2.66 14.33
CA LEU A 159 -0.75 -1.87 15.09
C LEU A 159 -2.09 -2.61 15.20
N LYS A 160 -2.61 -3.15 14.09
CA LYS A 160 -3.85 -3.94 14.07
C LYS A 160 -3.76 -5.15 14.99
N ASN A 161 -2.76 -6.00 14.79
CA ASN A 161 -2.64 -7.26 15.52
C ASN A 161 -2.38 -7.04 17.01
N THR A 162 -1.60 -6.01 17.37
CA THR A 162 -1.34 -5.64 18.76
C THR A 162 -2.63 -5.18 19.44
N LEU A 163 -3.47 -4.38 18.76
CA LEU A 163 -4.75 -3.94 19.31
C LEU A 163 -5.77 -5.08 19.44
N ASP A 164 -5.85 -5.95 18.44
CA ASP A 164 -6.72 -7.12 18.48
C ASP A 164 -6.28 -8.13 19.57
N TRP A 165 -4.98 -8.27 19.78
CA TRP A 165 -4.42 -9.06 20.88
C TRP A 165 -4.73 -8.42 22.24
N TYR A 166 -4.53 -7.10 22.37
CA TYR A 166 -4.82 -6.38 23.60
C TYR A 166 -6.30 -6.50 24.00
N ARG A 167 -7.21 -6.33 23.04
CA ARG A 167 -8.66 -6.46 23.28
C ARG A 167 -9.04 -7.84 23.80
N ARG A 168 -8.51 -8.91 23.20
CA ARG A 168 -8.80 -10.29 23.61
C ARG A 168 -8.32 -10.58 25.04
N ASN A 169 -7.09 -10.16 25.36
CA ASN A 169 -6.50 -10.42 26.67
C ASN A 169 -7.02 -9.50 27.78
N MET A 170 -7.65 -8.37 27.44
CA MET A 170 -8.35 -7.51 28.40
C MET A 170 -9.80 -7.94 28.64
N SER A 171 -10.48 -8.50 27.62
CA SER A 171 -11.86 -8.99 27.75
C SER A 171 -11.99 -10.26 28.60
N GLU A 172 -10.93 -11.04 28.77
CA GLU A 172 -10.93 -12.23 29.64
C GLU A 172 -10.74 -11.90 31.13
N VAL A 173 -10.54 -10.62 31.47
CA VAL A 173 -10.22 -10.15 32.83
C VAL A 173 -11.37 -9.31 33.44
N MET A 174 -12.48 -9.10 32.71
CA MET A 174 -13.75 -8.60 33.25
C MET A 174 -14.76 -9.73 33.42
#